data_AF-A0A8J2ICC5-F1
#
_entry.id   AF-A0A8J2ICC5-F1
#
_cell.length_a   1.000
_cell.length_b   1.000
_cell.length_c   1.000
_cell.angle_alpha   90.00
_cell.angle_beta   90.00
_cell.angle_gamma   90.00
#
_symmetry.space_group_name_H-M   'P 1'
#
loop_
_entity.id
_entity.type
_entity.pdbx_description
1 polymer ?
#
loop_
_entity_poly.entity_id
_entity_poly.type
_entity_poly.pdbx_seq_one_letter_code
_entity_poly.pdbx_strand_id
1 'polypeptide(L)'
;MPTLTAHPAIPSRDYIEIVNEWRAKLNMEALVHDPELETNAMDAVVAGNGAETHKLNPGTFGQVIARGKLDTFEHVFVGGWLCEIPDLPGLGDACASQSVGWIHDGQTGHAEILTSKDYARIGCALYADVWCCDLA
;
A
#
# COMPACT_ATOMS: atom_id res chain seq x y z
N MET A 1 7.15 -16.98 -36.20
CA MET A 1 6.96 -16.54 -34.81
C MET A 1 7.25 -15.05 -34.78
N PRO A 2 6.32 -14.17 -34.35
CA PRO A 2 6.63 -12.75 -34.24
C PRO A 2 7.36 -12.49 -32.92
N THR A 3 8.52 -11.86 -33.02
CA THR A 3 9.34 -11.39 -31.91
C THR A 3 8.63 -10.23 -31.22
N LEU A 4 8.30 -10.39 -29.93
CA LEU A 4 7.80 -9.30 -29.09
C LEU A 4 8.95 -8.32 -28.82
N THR A 5 8.80 -7.11 -29.34
CA THR A 5 9.66 -5.97 -29.04
C THR A 5 9.41 -5.57 -27.58
N ALA A 6 10.43 -5.70 -26.73
CA ALA A 6 10.36 -5.20 -25.36
C ALA A 6 10.30 -3.66 -25.38
N HIS A 7 9.18 -3.10 -24.95
CA HIS A 7 9.14 -1.69 -24.53
C HIS A 7 10.05 -1.53 -23.30
N PRO A 8 10.78 -0.41 -23.17
CA PRO A 8 11.53 -0.14 -21.96
C PRO A 8 10.52 0.00 -20.81
N ALA A 9 10.55 -0.94 -19.87
CA ALA A 9 9.81 -0.80 -18.62
C ALA A 9 10.40 0.41 -17.88
N ILE A 10 9.57 1.42 -17.60
CA ILE A 10 9.89 2.41 -16.59
C ILE A 10 10.19 1.63 -15.31
N PRO A 11 11.33 1.85 -14.63
CA PRO A 11 11.61 1.15 -13.38
C PRO A 11 10.45 1.43 -12.42
N SER A 12 9.78 0.37 -11.95
CA SER A 12 8.81 0.51 -10.86
C SER A 12 9.57 1.08 -9.66
N ARG A 13 9.12 2.22 -9.13
CA ARG A 13 9.64 2.74 -7.85
C ARG A 13 9.40 1.68 -6.78
N ASP A 14 10.38 1.52 -5.90
CA ASP A 14 10.22 0.65 -4.74
C ASP A 14 9.08 1.19 -3.88
N TYR A 15 8.22 0.30 -3.38
CA TYR A 15 7.04 0.68 -2.61
C TYR A 15 7.43 1.51 -1.39
N ILE A 16 8.58 1.22 -0.77
CA ILE A 16 9.05 1.93 0.42
C ILE A 16 9.39 3.40 0.12
N GLU A 17 9.86 3.72 -1.09
CA GLU A 17 10.09 5.10 -1.50
C GLU A 17 8.77 5.87 -1.60
N ILE A 18 7.73 5.23 -2.14
CA ILE A 18 6.39 5.80 -2.25
C ILE A 18 5.80 6.03 -0.86
N VAL A 19 5.84 5.03 0.01
CA VAL A 19 5.37 5.12 1.40
C VAL A 19 6.02 6.32 2.10
N ASN A 20 7.35 6.40 2.05
CA ASN A 20 8.08 7.43 2.78
C ASN A 20 7.99 8.83 2.16
N GLU A 21 7.82 8.94 0.84
CA GLU A 21 7.49 10.22 0.20
C GLU A 21 6.17 10.78 0.71
N TRP A 22 5.11 9.96 0.73
CA TRP A 22 3.79 10.40 1.15
C TRP A 22 3.73 10.67 2.66
N ARG A 23 4.40 9.85 3.47
CA ARG A 23 4.54 10.14 4.92
C ARG A 23 5.27 11.46 5.18
N ALA A 24 6.30 11.79 4.39
CA ALA A 24 6.95 13.09 4.49
C ALA A 24 5.99 14.25 4.16
N LYS A 25 5.15 14.11 3.11
CA LYS A 25 4.10 15.10 2.80
C LYS A 25 3.08 15.27 3.92
N LEU A 26 2.75 14.18 4.62
CA LEU A 26 1.89 14.15 5.80
C LEU A 26 2.59 14.62 7.09
N ASN A 27 3.84 15.08 7.02
CA ASN A 27 4.68 15.47 8.16
C ASN A 27 4.81 14.34 9.21
N MET A 28 5.01 13.12 8.73
CA MET A 28 5.22 11.91 9.53
C MET A 28 6.65 11.39 9.40
N GLU A 29 7.10 10.66 10.42
CA GLU A 29 8.38 9.96 10.37
C GLU A 29 8.34 8.84 9.31
N ALA A 30 9.48 8.62 8.64
CA ALA A 30 9.63 7.54 7.69
C ALA A 30 9.50 6.17 8.39
N LEU A 31 8.85 5.22 7.73
CA LEU A 31 8.83 3.82 8.15
C LEU A 31 10.10 3.12 7.65
N VAL A 32 10.59 2.19 8.46
CA VAL A 32 11.70 1.31 8.10
C VAL A 32 11.16 0.05 7.46
N HIS A 33 11.74 -0.35 6.33
CA HIS A 33 11.46 -1.65 5.72
C HIS A 33 11.81 -2.79 6.70
N ASP A 34 10.86 -3.70 6.91
CA ASP A 34 11.06 -4.90 7.72
C ASP A 34 10.78 -6.16 6.87
N PRO A 35 11.80 -7.01 6.62
CA PRO A 35 11.66 -8.20 5.80
C PRO A 35 10.76 -9.28 6.44
N GLU A 36 10.60 -9.29 7.76
CA GLU A 36 9.67 -10.21 8.43
C GLU A 36 8.22 -9.78 8.17
N LEU A 37 7.92 -8.47 8.25
CA LEU A 37 6.61 -7.95 7.90
C LEU A 37 6.29 -8.16 6.41
N GLU A 38 7.27 -8.05 5.52
CA GLU A 38 7.09 -8.34 4.10
C GLU A 38 6.75 -9.82 3.87
N THR A 39 7.41 -10.72 4.61
CA THR A 39 7.10 -12.15 4.60
C THR A 39 5.68 -12.42 5.12
N ASN A 40 5.27 -11.72 6.20
CA ASN A 40 3.92 -11.83 6.75
C ASN A 40 2.85 -11.33 5.77
N ALA A 41 3.09 -10.19 5.13
CA ALA A 41 2.21 -9.66 4.09
C ALA A 41 2.09 -10.63 2.91
N MET A 42 3.20 -11.23 2.46
CA MET A 42 3.20 -12.24 1.39
C MET A 42 2.37 -13.47 1.77
N ASP A 43 2.55 -13.98 3.00
CA ASP A 43 1.76 -15.10 3.50
C ASP A 43 0.25 -14.78 3.55
N ALA A 44 -0.12 -13.54 3.91
CA ALA A 44 -1.52 -13.09 3.87
C ALA A 44 -2.10 -13.10 2.45
N VAL A 45 -1.42 -12.50 1.47
CA VAL A 45 -1.93 -12.43 0.09
C VAL A 45 -1.92 -13.79 -0.62
N VAL A 46 -0.95 -14.66 -0.33
CA VAL A 46 -0.94 -16.04 -0.84
C VAL A 46 -2.09 -16.86 -0.24
N ALA A 47 -2.35 -16.72 1.07
CA ALA A 47 -3.48 -17.39 1.72
C ALA A 47 -4.83 -16.88 1.21
N GLY A 48 -4.93 -15.57 0.90
CA GLY A 48 -6.11 -14.96 0.29
C GLY A 48 -6.33 -15.35 -1.17
N ASN A 49 -5.28 -15.71 -1.91
CA ASN A 49 -5.32 -16.19 -3.30
C ASN A 49 -6.21 -15.33 -4.22
N GLY A 50 -5.99 -14.01 -4.21
CA GLY A 50 -6.75 -13.03 -5.01
C GLY A 50 -8.00 -12.47 -4.32
N ALA A 51 -8.25 -12.85 -3.06
CA ALA A 51 -9.20 -12.20 -2.16
C ALA A 51 -8.49 -11.28 -1.16
N GLU A 52 -9.17 -10.22 -0.74
CA GLU A 52 -8.72 -9.23 0.26
C GLU A 52 -8.96 -9.77 1.69
N THR A 53 -8.35 -10.92 2.00
CA THR A 53 -8.53 -11.59 3.29
C THR A 53 -7.40 -11.20 4.24
N HIS A 54 -7.75 -10.62 5.39
CA HIS A 54 -6.78 -10.33 6.44
C HIS A 54 -6.23 -11.61 7.09
N LYS A 55 -4.93 -11.61 7.37
CA LYS A 55 -4.23 -12.65 8.16
C LYS A 55 -3.11 -11.97 8.95
N LEU A 56 -3.32 -11.80 10.25
CA LEU A 56 -2.33 -11.19 11.13
C LEU A 56 -1.38 -12.26 11.67
N ASN A 57 -0.13 -12.22 11.21
CA ASN A 57 0.94 -13.07 11.71
C ASN A 57 1.62 -12.44 12.95
N PRO A 58 2.35 -13.22 13.76
CA PRO A 58 3.10 -12.68 14.89
C PRO A 58 4.01 -11.52 14.44
N GLY A 59 4.00 -10.43 15.20
CA GLY A 59 4.76 -9.21 14.88
C GLY A 59 3.99 -8.19 14.04
N THR A 60 2.89 -8.57 13.38
CA THR A 60 2.01 -7.63 12.66
C THR A 60 1.01 -6.99 13.64
N PHE A 61 1.02 -5.66 13.73
CA PHE A 61 0.11 -4.89 14.60
C PHE A 61 -0.91 -4.05 13.82
N GLY A 62 -0.65 -3.78 12.53
CA GLY A 62 -1.61 -3.23 11.58
C GLY A 62 -1.47 -3.90 10.22
N GLN A 63 -2.55 -3.99 9.46
CA GLN A 63 -2.55 -4.56 8.11
C GLN A 63 -3.50 -3.80 7.20
N VAL A 64 -3.05 -3.45 6.01
CA VAL A 64 -3.87 -2.86 4.96
C VAL A 64 -3.81 -3.74 3.71
N ILE A 65 -4.94 -3.93 3.03
CA ILE A 65 -5.04 -4.85 1.89
C ILE A 65 -5.99 -4.28 0.85
N ALA A 66 -5.63 -4.38 -0.43
CA ALA A 66 -6.49 -3.97 -1.54
C ALA A 66 -6.03 -4.57 -2.87
N ARG A 67 -6.95 -4.68 -3.82
CA ARG A 67 -6.61 -5.03 -5.21
C ARG A 67 -5.67 -4.01 -5.84
N GLY A 68 -4.75 -4.50 -6.68
CA GLY A 68 -3.86 -3.68 -7.48
C GLY A 68 -2.88 -4.50 -8.31
N LYS A 69 -2.01 -3.82 -9.01
CA LYS A 69 -0.92 -4.37 -9.84
C LYS A 69 0.42 -3.81 -9.41
N LEU A 70 1.49 -4.44 -9.88
CA LEU A 70 2.87 -4.09 -9.51
C LEU A 70 3.18 -2.60 -9.75
N ASP A 71 2.72 -2.05 -10.87
CA ASP A 71 2.95 -0.66 -11.30
C ASP A 71 1.94 0.34 -10.73
N THR A 72 0.97 -0.12 -9.93
CA THR A 72 -0.11 0.72 -9.37
C THR A 72 0.00 0.94 -7.87
N PHE A 73 1.12 0.58 -7.23
CA PHE A 73 1.25 0.67 -5.77
C PHE A 73 0.91 2.07 -5.24
N GLU A 74 1.40 3.15 -5.87
CA GLU A 74 1.06 4.51 -5.45
C GLU A 74 -0.45 4.82 -5.56
N HIS A 75 -1.11 4.29 -6.59
CA HIS A 75 -2.55 4.46 -6.76
C HIS A 75 -3.34 3.72 -5.67
N VAL A 76 -2.89 2.53 -5.26
CA VAL A 76 -3.46 1.80 -4.12
C VAL A 76 -3.17 2.55 -2.81
N PHE A 77 -1.91 2.90 -2.59
CA PHE A 77 -1.45 3.52 -1.34
C PHE A 77 -2.12 4.87 -1.08
N VAL A 78 -2.13 5.75 -2.09
CA VAL A 78 -2.74 7.08 -1.95
C VAL A 78 -4.24 6.99 -2.15
N GLY A 79 -4.69 6.46 -3.29
CA GLY A 79 -6.08 6.48 -3.70
C GLY A 79 -6.98 5.52 -2.95
N GLY A 80 -6.53 4.28 -2.79
CA GLY A 80 -7.29 3.24 -2.10
C GLY A 80 -7.24 3.37 -0.59
N TRP A 81 -6.08 3.72 -0.03
CA TRP A 81 -5.89 3.73 1.43
C TRP A 81 -5.90 5.14 2.03
N LEU A 82 -4.96 6.04 1.69
CA LEU A 82 -4.91 7.36 2.36
C LEU A 82 -6.14 8.23 2.07
N CYS A 83 -6.65 8.19 0.84
CA CYS A 83 -7.82 8.99 0.43
C CYS A 83 -9.16 8.50 1.01
N GLU A 84 -9.15 7.44 1.84
CA GLU A 84 -10.26 7.18 2.76
C GLU A 84 -10.53 8.36 3.70
N ILE A 85 -9.47 9.12 4.06
CA ILE A 85 -9.58 10.39 4.76
C ILE A 85 -8.96 11.48 3.85
N PRO A 86 -9.73 12.03 2.89
CA PRO A 86 -9.20 12.92 1.85
C PRO A 86 -8.67 14.25 2.41
N ASP A 87 -9.11 14.64 3.60
CA ASP A 87 -8.72 15.89 4.26
C ASP A 87 -7.44 15.75 5.13
N LEU A 88 -6.72 14.61 5.04
CA LEU A 88 -5.44 14.44 5.72
C LEU A 88 -4.46 15.56 5.32
N PRO A 89 -3.90 16.32 6.27
CA PRO A 89 -2.96 17.39 5.97
C PRO A 89 -1.74 16.87 5.22
N GLY A 90 -1.50 17.39 4.01
CA GLY A 90 -0.37 16.97 3.16
C GLY A 90 -0.77 16.23 1.88
N LEU A 91 -2.02 15.74 1.78
CA LEU A 91 -2.51 15.12 0.54
C LEU A 91 -2.75 16.13 -0.59
N GLY A 92 -3.10 17.37 -0.25
CA GLY A 92 -3.43 18.40 -1.24
C GLY A 92 -4.51 17.91 -2.21
N ASP A 93 -4.30 18.09 -3.51
CA ASP A 93 -5.26 17.67 -4.55
C ASP A 93 -5.04 16.21 -5.01
N ALA A 94 -4.17 15.43 -4.35
CA ALA A 94 -3.81 14.08 -4.81
C ALA A 94 -5.02 13.15 -4.91
N CYS A 95 -5.97 13.26 -3.99
CA CYS A 95 -7.17 12.44 -4.02
C CYS A 95 -8.07 12.72 -5.22
N ALA A 96 -7.98 13.89 -5.88
CA ALA A 96 -8.80 14.16 -7.06
C ALA A 96 -8.44 13.23 -8.25
N SER A 97 -7.18 12.80 -8.34
CA SER A 97 -6.71 11.88 -9.40
C SER A 97 -6.50 10.46 -8.89
N GLN A 98 -5.91 10.30 -7.70
CA GLN A 98 -5.57 8.98 -7.18
C GLN A 98 -6.79 8.20 -6.69
N SER A 99 -7.88 8.85 -6.26
CA SER A 99 -9.07 8.13 -5.82
C SER A 99 -9.97 7.63 -6.96
N VAL A 100 -9.67 7.98 -8.22
CA VAL A 100 -10.51 7.60 -9.37
C VAL A 100 -10.60 6.07 -9.47
N GLY A 101 -11.81 5.54 -9.33
CA GLY A 101 -12.08 4.10 -9.37
C GLY A 101 -12.19 3.42 -8.00
N TRP A 102 -11.85 4.13 -6.92
CA TRP A 102 -12.04 3.66 -5.55
C TRP A 102 -13.43 4.05 -5.02
N ILE A 103 -14.02 3.15 -4.24
CA ILE A 103 -15.28 3.38 -3.52
C ILE A 103 -14.98 3.11 -2.04
N HIS A 104 -14.82 4.19 -1.25
CA HIS A 104 -14.44 4.06 0.16
C HIS A 104 -15.61 3.75 1.09
N ASP A 105 -16.85 4.10 0.71
CA ASP A 105 -18.08 3.81 1.48
C ASP A 105 -18.01 4.23 2.97
N GLY A 106 -17.31 5.33 3.26
CA GLY A 106 -17.10 5.83 4.62
C GLY A 106 -16.08 5.05 5.46
N GLN A 107 -15.35 4.10 4.88
CA GLN A 107 -14.24 3.41 5.53
C GLN A 107 -13.06 4.37 5.72
N THR A 108 -12.36 4.22 6.85
CA THR A 108 -11.19 5.01 7.24
C THR A 108 -10.01 4.17 7.74
N GLY A 109 -10.21 2.86 7.86
CA GLY A 109 -9.31 1.98 8.59
C GLY A 109 -7.91 1.90 8.00
N HIS A 110 -7.78 1.94 6.67
CA HIS A 110 -6.46 1.91 6.03
C HIS A 110 -5.71 3.23 6.26
N ALA A 111 -6.39 4.37 6.09
CA ALA A 111 -5.80 5.67 6.37
C ALA A 111 -5.38 5.80 7.84
N GLU A 112 -6.20 5.35 8.79
CA GLU A 112 -5.89 5.38 10.22
C GLU A 112 -4.66 4.53 10.57
N ILE A 113 -4.54 3.34 10.00
CA ILE A 113 -3.37 2.48 10.19
C ILE A 113 -2.11 3.14 9.62
N LEU A 114 -2.17 3.61 8.36
CA LEU A 114 -1.01 4.18 7.66
C LEU A 114 -0.57 5.54 8.23
N THR A 115 -1.45 6.23 8.96
CA THR A 115 -1.17 7.52 9.60
C THR A 115 -1.00 7.43 11.11
N SER A 116 -1.02 6.21 11.69
CA SER A 116 -0.70 6.02 13.10
C SER A 116 0.78 6.31 13.38
N LYS A 117 1.05 6.85 14.57
CA LYS A 117 2.38 7.04 15.14
C LYS A 117 2.88 5.84 15.93
N ASP A 118 2.03 4.82 16.10
CA ASP A 118 2.35 3.62 16.87
C ASP A 118 3.23 2.64 16.08
N TYR A 119 3.36 2.85 14.76
CA TYR A 119 4.16 2.01 13.87
C TYR A 119 5.42 2.74 13.39
N ALA A 120 6.52 2.01 13.38
CA ALA A 120 7.82 2.47 12.87
C ALA A 120 8.33 1.60 11.71
N ARG A 121 7.70 0.44 11.47
CA ARG A 121 8.14 -0.55 10.49
C ARG A 121 7.01 -0.95 9.55
N ILE A 122 7.36 -1.33 8.33
CA ILE A 122 6.43 -1.79 7.31
C ILE A 122 7.07 -2.84 6.41
N GLY A 123 6.27 -3.79 5.94
CA GLY A 123 6.63 -4.66 4.83
C GLY A 123 5.42 -4.91 3.95
N CYS A 124 5.59 -4.78 2.64
CA CYS A 124 4.51 -4.90 1.66
C CYS A 124 4.79 -5.98 0.63
N ALA A 125 3.75 -6.70 0.22
CA ALA A 125 3.83 -7.76 -0.77
C ALA A 125 2.64 -7.71 -1.74
N LEU A 126 2.87 -8.24 -2.94
CA LEU A 126 1.86 -8.39 -3.98
C LEU A 126 1.79 -9.85 -4.42
N TYR A 127 0.57 -10.39 -4.44
CA TYR A 127 0.28 -11.69 -5.05
C TYR A 127 -1.13 -11.69 -5.62
N ALA A 128 -1.32 -12.31 -6.79
CA ALA A 128 -2.63 -12.46 -7.44
C ALA A 128 -3.44 -11.14 -7.52
N ASP A 129 -2.76 -10.06 -7.94
CA ASP A 129 -3.32 -8.71 -8.05
C ASP A 129 -3.91 -8.13 -6.74
N VAL A 130 -3.34 -8.52 -5.59
CA VAL A 130 -3.68 -7.97 -4.26
C VAL A 130 -2.40 -7.52 -3.55
N TRP A 131 -2.36 -6.24 -3.21
CA TRP A 131 -1.34 -5.66 -2.34
C TRP A 131 -1.75 -5.81 -0.88
N CYS A 132 -0.78 -6.16 -0.04
CA CYS A 132 -0.90 -6.13 1.42
C CYS A 132 0.32 -5.44 2.00
N CYS A 133 0.12 -4.63 3.05
CA CYS A 133 1.20 -4.08 3.86
C CYS A 133 0.93 -4.35 5.34
N ASP A 134 1.91 -4.94 6.01
CA ASP A 134 1.91 -5.18 7.45
C ASP A 134 2.75 -4.11 8.16
N LEU A 135 2.27 -3.62 9.30
CA LEU A 135 2.89 -2.55 10.09
C LEU A 135 3.18 -3.00 11.53
N ALA A 136 4.28 -2.49 12.10
CA ALA A 136 4.67 -2.76 13.49
C ALA A 136 5.52 -1.67 14.15
#